data_AF-A0A0U1LJT1-F1
#
_entry.id   AF-A0A0U1LJT1-F1
#
_cell.length_a   1.000
_cell.length_b   1.000
_cell.length_c   1.000
_cell.angle_alpha   90.00
_cell.angle_beta   90.00
_cell.angle_gamma   90.00
#
_symmetry.space_group_name_H-M   'P 1'
#
loop_
_entity.id
_entity.type
_entity.pdbx_description
1 polymer ?
#
loop_
_entity_poly.entity_id
_entity_poly.type
_entity_poly.pdbx_seq_one_letter_code
_entity_poly.pdbx_strand_id
1 'polypeptide(L)'
;MFRALILPLLALTGRSASRAVFAHYMVGSMVEDEAAKDVKDAIAAGFDGFALNTHSISSSDSWNTDAINYLLDAASGTSFKMFISFDMSWGLDVAGLGDFLVQFSNHSQYYTTADGRPWVSTYSGGSTSNSDWNTLFKQPLQAQGVNPFFIPDFDDWSGYPTGFFDEYTVVDGALSWEVAWPGAGSTVSNVSDSVDSTLIKDAHAAGKVYMMPLSTFQFKWLSGSDWYRAGETNLPERMEQILALQPDFVEVITWNDAGESHYVGDFWQEQIAGTGEGDYANGYDHTGWQQVIKPFITAFKNNASDVSQIKPSGSSPVGSLWYRPLLTSASCSNSIQNYQQGQDAVNFAVVLPSDGYSIEVYSNSKLIGNFSGVAGLNYQSVPGLQAGGGQSISILQGGNVVASAKGTKDVLSQSSNSTICNWNYEVVGLSSS
;
A
#
# COMPACT_ATOMS: atom_id res chain seq x y z
N MET A 1 13.84 50.82 38.36
CA MET A 1 13.95 50.35 36.96
C MET A 1 14.04 48.83 36.95
N PHE A 2 12.89 48.15 36.83
CA PHE A 2 12.86 46.69 36.68
C PHE A 2 13.04 46.37 35.18
N ARG A 3 14.17 45.74 34.83
CA ARG A 3 14.34 45.13 33.50
C ARG A 3 13.64 43.77 33.54
N ALA A 4 12.50 43.66 32.86
CA ALA A 4 11.89 42.37 32.57
C ALA A 4 12.73 41.70 31.47
N LEU A 5 13.32 40.54 31.79
CA LEU A 5 13.81 39.60 30.78
C LEU A 5 12.58 39.00 30.10
N ILE A 6 12.39 39.29 28.82
CA ILE A 6 11.47 38.57 27.95
C ILE A 6 12.24 37.34 27.46
N LEU A 7 11.95 36.17 28.02
CA LEU A 7 12.32 34.89 27.42
C LEU A 7 11.46 34.71 26.16
N PRO A 8 12.03 34.39 24.98
CA PRO A 8 11.22 33.93 23.87
C PRO A 8 10.77 32.51 24.23
N LEU A 9 9.49 32.36 24.55
CA LEU A 9 8.85 31.06 24.55
C LEU A 9 8.81 30.62 23.09
N LEU A 10 9.75 29.76 22.68
CA LEU A 10 9.66 29.02 21.43
C LEU A 10 8.35 28.23 21.53
N ALA A 11 7.29 28.74 20.92
CA ALA A 11 6.12 27.95 20.64
C ALA A 11 6.57 26.89 19.64
N LEU A 12 6.89 25.68 20.14
CA LEU A 12 6.67 24.48 19.35
C LEU A 12 5.17 24.42 19.10
N THR A 13 4.70 25.14 18.09
CA THR A 13 3.43 24.83 17.45
C THR A 13 3.62 23.43 16.89
N GLY A 14 3.11 22.44 17.63
CA GLY A 14 3.10 21.06 17.19
C GLY A 14 2.59 21.04 15.75
N ARG A 15 3.41 20.51 14.84
CA ARG A 15 2.96 20.13 13.51
C ARG A 15 1.92 19.04 13.71
N SER A 16 0.66 19.43 13.91
CA SER A 16 -0.46 18.58 13.54
C SER A 16 -0.55 18.63 12.02
N ALA A 17 0.45 18.08 11.33
CA ALA A 17 0.19 17.57 10.00
C ALA A 17 -0.91 16.52 10.21
N SER A 18 -2.09 16.75 9.62
CA SER A 18 -3.15 15.75 9.66
C SER A 18 -2.59 14.50 8.98
N ARG A 19 -2.37 13.45 9.77
CA ARG A 19 -1.90 12.16 9.26
C ARG A 19 -2.84 11.72 8.14
N ALA A 20 -2.28 11.38 7.00
CA ALA A 20 -3.05 10.95 5.84
C ALA A 20 -2.57 9.57 5.40
N VAL A 21 -3.51 8.78 4.89
CA VAL A 21 -3.21 7.49 4.26
C VAL A 21 -3.63 7.55 2.80
N PHE A 22 -2.66 7.38 1.91
CA PHE A 22 -2.87 7.35 0.47
C PHE A 22 -2.86 5.91 -0.03
N ALA A 23 -3.47 5.66 -1.17
CA ALA A 23 -3.22 4.44 -1.94
C ALA A 23 -2.47 4.79 -3.22
N HIS A 24 -1.42 4.05 -3.53
CA HIS A 24 -0.71 4.18 -4.80
C HIS A 24 -1.60 3.66 -5.92
N TYR A 25 -1.77 4.45 -6.98
CA TYR A 25 -2.68 4.16 -8.08
C TYR A 25 -1.91 4.12 -9.39
N MET A 26 -1.89 2.97 -10.07
CA MET A 26 -1.30 2.81 -11.39
C MET A 26 -2.21 3.47 -12.43
N VAL A 27 -1.82 4.64 -12.94
CA VAL A 27 -2.60 5.33 -13.96
C VAL A 27 -2.50 4.53 -15.26
N GLY A 28 -3.64 4.05 -15.72
CA GLY A 28 -3.82 3.37 -16.99
C GLY A 28 -5.05 3.90 -17.70
N SER A 29 -5.29 3.41 -18.92
CA SER A 29 -6.52 3.74 -19.66
C SER A 29 -7.76 3.36 -18.85
N MET A 30 -8.77 4.23 -18.83
CA MET A 30 -10.03 4.05 -18.10
C MET A 30 -11.14 4.96 -18.65
N VAL A 31 -12.36 4.79 -18.15
CA VAL A 31 -13.50 5.70 -18.39
C VAL A 31 -13.96 6.42 -17.10
N GLU A 32 -14.80 7.45 -17.24
CA GLU A 32 -15.29 8.27 -16.11
C GLU A 32 -16.02 7.45 -15.03
N ASP A 33 -16.85 6.48 -15.41
CA ASP A 33 -17.60 5.64 -14.45
C ASP A 33 -16.68 4.76 -13.59
N GLU A 34 -15.55 4.33 -14.15
CA GLU A 34 -14.52 3.54 -13.46
C GLU A 34 -13.78 4.41 -12.44
N ALA A 35 -13.36 5.61 -12.85
CA ALA A 35 -12.78 6.61 -11.95
C ALA A 35 -13.73 6.96 -10.79
N ALA A 36 -15.02 7.16 -11.08
CA ALA A 36 -16.04 7.42 -10.07
C ALA A 36 -16.21 6.26 -9.09
N LYS A 37 -16.13 5.02 -9.57
CA LYS A 37 -16.19 3.82 -8.73
C LYS A 37 -14.94 3.70 -7.84
N ASP A 38 -13.74 3.83 -8.40
CA ASP A 38 -12.49 3.76 -7.64
C ASP A 38 -12.43 4.80 -6.53
N VAL A 39 -12.75 6.06 -6.83
CA VAL A 39 -12.77 7.14 -5.84
C VAL A 39 -13.80 6.85 -4.74
N LYS A 40 -15.01 6.42 -5.11
CA LYS A 40 -16.06 6.10 -4.14
C LYS A 40 -15.64 4.96 -3.20
N ASP A 41 -15.06 3.91 -3.75
CA ASP A 41 -14.69 2.73 -2.99
C ASP A 41 -13.45 3.00 -2.12
N ALA A 42 -12.49 3.80 -2.59
CA ALA A 42 -11.35 4.24 -1.79
C ALA A 42 -11.78 5.13 -0.61
N ILE A 43 -12.73 6.06 -0.82
CA ILE A 43 -13.35 6.83 0.27
C ILE A 43 -14.04 5.89 1.26
N ALA A 44 -14.77 4.87 0.77
CA ALA A 44 -15.46 3.91 1.62
C ALA A 44 -14.50 3.04 2.44
N ALA A 45 -13.31 2.73 1.90
CA ALA A 45 -12.21 2.06 2.59
C ALA A 45 -11.46 2.98 3.57
N GLY A 46 -11.67 4.30 3.50
CA GLY A 46 -11.16 5.29 4.45
C GLY A 46 -9.90 6.02 4.02
N PHE A 47 -9.43 5.81 2.79
CA PHE A 47 -8.27 6.50 2.22
C PHE A 47 -8.53 8.02 2.12
N ASP A 48 -7.45 8.79 2.26
CA ASP A 48 -7.47 10.25 2.09
C ASP A 48 -7.23 10.67 0.63
N GLY A 49 -6.60 9.81 -0.16
CA GLY A 49 -6.32 10.11 -1.54
C GLY A 49 -5.55 9.04 -2.31
N PHE A 50 -5.28 9.35 -3.59
CA PHE A 50 -4.41 8.55 -4.44
C PHE A 50 -3.07 9.23 -4.71
N ALA A 51 -1.99 8.44 -4.69
CA ALA A 51 -0.71 8.77 -5.31
C ALA A 51 -0.74 8.24 -6.75
N LEU A 52 -0.99 9.12 -7.72
CA LEU A 52 -1.21 8.76 -9.12
C LEU A 52 0.12 8.47 -9.82
N ASN A 53 0.49 7.20 -9.89
CA ASN A 53 1.66 6.71 -10.60
C ASN A 53 1.49 6.90 -12.09
N THR A 54 2.37 7.69 -12.70
CA THR A 54 2.37 7.93 -14.13
C THR A 54 3.73 7.62 -14.74
N HIS A 55 3.71 6.76 -15.76
CA HIS A 55 4.89 6.32 -16.50
C HIS A 55 5.03 7.01 -17.87
N SER A 56 4.19 8.02 -18.16
CA SER A 56 4.30 8.84 -19.37
C SER A 56 3.97 10.29 -19.05
N ILE A 57 4.74 11.20 -19.67
CA ILE A 57 4.47 12.65 -19.66
C ILE A 57 4.30 13.20 -21.09
N SER A 58 4.16 12.31 -22.08
CA SER A 58 4.02 12.72 -23.49
C SER A 58 2.64 13.32 -23.74
N SER A 59 2.61 14.46 -24.44
CA SER A 59 1.34 15.08 -24.86
C SER A 59 0.56 14.24 -25.89
N SER A 60 1.18 13.22 -26.49
CA SER A 60 0.48 12.27 -27.38
C SER A 60 -0.37 11.26 -26.61
N ASP A 61 -0.08 11.04 -25.34
CA ASP A 61 -0.64 9.95 -24.54
C ASP A 61 -1.87 10.47 -23.79
N SER A 62 -2.87 10.93 -24.54
CA SER A 62 -4.06 11.59 -23.96
C SER A 62 -4.79 10.69 -22.96
N TRP A 63 -4.74 9.37 -23.13
CA TRP A 63 -5.31 8.40 -22.20
C TRP A 63 -4.83 8.61 -20.75
N ASN A 64 -3.57 9.03 -20.56
CA ASN A 64 -2.97 9.25 -19.25
C ASN A 64 -3.50 10.54 -18.62
N THR A 65 -3.52 11.63 -19.40
CA THR A 65 -4.06 12.91 -18.93
C THR A 65 -5.58 12.85 -18.70
N ASP A 66 -6.30 12.11 -19.54
CA ASP A 66 -7.74 11.88 -19.42
C ASP A 66 -8.04 11.11 -18.14
N ALA A 67 -7.34 10.00 -17.87
CA ALA A 67 -7.48 9.22 -16.64
C ALA A 67 -7.23 10.05 -15.36
N ILE A 68 -6.17 10.87 -15.35
CA ILE A 68 -5.87 11.77 -14.22
C ILE A 68 -7.01 12.77 -14.02
N ASN A 69 -7.54 13.37 -15.09
CA ASN A 69 -8.66 14.30 -15.00
C ASN A 69 -9.94 13.60 -14.52
N TYR A 70 -10.27 12.42 -15.03
CA TYR A 70 -11.44 11.66 -14.60
C TYR A 70 -11.39 11.35 -13.10
N LEU A 71 -10.23 10.94 -12.59
CA LEU A 71 -10.03 10.69 -11.15
C LEU A 71 -10.19 11.98 -10.33
N LEU A 72 -9.55 13.07 -10.74
CA LEU A 72 -9.67 14.37 -10.06
C LEU A 72 -11.11 14.89 -10.04
N ASP A 73 -11.81 14.79 -11.17
CA ASP A 73 -13.21 15.19 -11.34
C ASP A 73 -14.15 14.31 -10.51
N ALA A 74 -13.92 12.99 -10.49
CA ALA A 74 -14.68 12.05 -9.66
C ALA A 74 -14.60 12.37 -8.16
N ALA A 75 -13.49 12.93 -7.69
CA ALA A 75 -13.31 13.36 -6.30
C ALA A 75 -13.89 14.75 -6.00
N SER A 76 -14.37 15.48 -7.01
CA SER A 76 -14.91 16.83 -6.84
C SER A 76 -16.07 16.89 -5.85
N GLY A 77 -16.01 17.85 -4.92
CA GLY A 77 -16.99 17.99 -3.85
C GLY A 77 -16.80 17.05 -2.65
N THR A 78 -15.78 16.18 -2.66
CA THR A 78 -15.38 15.35 -1.52
C THR A 78 -14.12 15.87 -0.83
N SER A 79 -13.74 15.25 0.29
CA SER A 79 -12.43 15.49 0.94
C SER A 79 -11.30 14.65 0.36
N PHE A 80 -11.57 13.75 -0.59
CA PHE A 80 -10.57 12.88 -1.21
C PHE A 80 -9.65 13.69 -2.12
N LYS A 81 -8.35 13.40 -2.07
CA LYS A 81 -7.32 14.19 -2.75
C LYS A 81 -6.42 13.31 -3.62
N MET A 82 -5.64 13.94 -4.48
CA MET A 82 -4.72 13.22 -5.36
C MET A 82 -3.43 14.01 -5.57
N PHE A 83 -2.32 13.33 -5.74
CA PHE A 83 -1.07 13.95 -6.20
C PHE A 83 -0.36 13.04 -7.19
N ILE A 84 0.56 13.59 -7.97
CA ILE A 84 1.30 12.83 -8.98
C ILE A 84 2.48 12.11 -8.32
N SER A 85 2.63 10.83 -8.65
CA SER A 85 3.83 10.04 -8.43
C SER A 85 4.48 9.74 -9.78
N PHE A 86 5.64 10.31 -10.09
CA PHE A 86 6.30 10.04 -11.37
C PHE A 86 7.06 8.71 -11.31
N ASP A 87 6.78 7.80 -12.23
CA ASP A 87 7.53 6.55 -12.35
C ASP A 87 8.80 6.79 -13.16
N MET A 88 9.90 7.03 -12.44
CA MET A 88 11.19 7.34 -13.05
C MET A 88 11.88 6.10 -13.64
N SER A 89 11.40 4.90 -13.32
CA SER A 89 11.94 3.65 -13.88
C SER A 89 11.72 3.53 -15.40
N TRP A 90 10.77 4.31 -15.95
CA TRP A 90 10.49 4.42 -17.38
C TRP A 90 11.37 5.45 -18.11
N GLY A 91 12.34 6.06 -17.42
CA GLY A 91 13.28 7.01 -18.03
C GLY A 91 12.63 8.34 -18.41
N LEU A 92 11.66 8.80 -17.62
CA LEU A 92 11.04 10.11 -17.79
C LEU A 92 12.09 11.24 -17.72
N ASP A 93 11.97 12.24 -18.61
CA ASP A 93 12.84 13.41 -18.59
C ASP A 93 12.45 14.34 -17.43
N VAL A 94 13.38 14.52 -16.49
CA VAL A 94 13.21 15.37 -15.29
C VAL A 94 12.81 16.79 -15.66
N ALA A 95 13.33 17.33 -16.78
CA ALA A 95 13.01 18.68 -17.23
C ALA A 95 11.55 18.84 -17.67
N GLY A 96 10.88 17.76 -18.08
CA GLY A 96 9.48 17.76 -18.52
C GLY A 96 8.46 17.56 -17.38
N LEU A 97 8.89 17.06 -16.22
CA LEU A 97 7.99 16.73 -15.11
C LEU A 97 7.24 17.94 -14.57
N GLY A 98 7.91 19.10 -14.53
CA GLY A 98 7.31 20.35 -14.04
C GLY A 98 6.12 20.81 -14.89
N ASP A 99 6.29 20.81 -16.21
CA ASP A 99 5.23 21.20 -17.14
C ASP A 99 4.06 20.21 -17.13
N PHE A 100 4.32 18.93 -16.87
CA PHE A 100 3.27 17.94 -16.66
C PHE A 100 2.49 18.20 -15.36
N LEU A 101 3.19 18.42 -14.25
CA LEU A 101 2.60 18.65 -12.93
C LEU A 101 1.62 19.82 -12.93
N VAL A 102 1.98 20.95 -13.56
CA VAL A 102 1.17 22.19 -13.51
C VAL A 102 -0.16 22.10 -14.27
N GLN A 103 -0.34 21.07 -15.11
CA GLN A 103 -1.63 20.80 -15.74
C GLN A 103 -2.70 20.43 -14.70
N PHE A 104 -2.30 19.82 -13.58
CA PHE A 104 -3.21 19.26 -12.58
C PHE A 104 -3.13 19.94 -11.22
N SER A 105 -1.98 20.55 -10.88
CA SER A 105 -1.70 21.03 -9.52
C SER A 105 -2.64 22.14 -9.01
N ASN A 106 -3.39 22.78 -9.91
CA ASN A 106 -4.39 23.80 -9.59
C ASN A 106 -5.81 23.24 -9.40
N HIS A 107 -6.02 21.95 -9.66
CA HIS A 107 -7.31 21.31 -9.45
C HIS A 107 -7.67 21.32 -7.96
N SER A 108 -8.93 21.55 -7.58
CA SER A 108 -9.32 21.67 -6.16
C SER A 108 -9.15 20.37 -5.36
N GLN A 109 -9.03 19.24 -6.05
CA GLN A 109 -8.81 17.91 -5.47
C GLN A 109 -7.33 17.53 -5.49
N TYR A 110 -6.45 18.39 -5.99
CA TYR A 110 -5.01 18.19 -5.86
C TYR A 110 -4.58 18.33 -4.39
N TYR A 111 -3.77 17.38 -3.91
CA TYR A 111 -3.28 17.38 -2.54
C TYR A 111 -2.20 18.46 -2.39
N THR A 112 -2.41 19.36 -1.45
CA THR A 112 -1.52 20.49 -1.18
C THR A 112 -1.22 20.55 0.31
N THR A 113 -0.02 21.02 0.66
CA THR A 113 0.29 21.41 2.03
C THR A 113 -0.62 22.58 2.46
N ALA A 114 -0.68 22.85 3.77
CA ALA A 114 -1.45 23.97 4.31
C ALA A 114 -1.02 25.35 3.77
N ASP A 115 0.24 25.50 3.33
CA ASP A 115 0.77 26.69 2.67
C ASP A 115 0.63 26.66 1.13
N GLY A 116 -0.13 25.70 0.58
CA GLY A 116 -0.51 25.65 -0.83
C GLY A 116 0.52 25.01 -1.76
N ARG A 117 1.50 24.27 -1.23
CA ARG A 117 2.52 23.58 -2.04
C ARG A 117 1.93 22.29 -2.61
N PRO A 118 1.90 22.08 -3.93
CA PRO A 118 1.40 20.83 -4.51
C PRO A 118 2.32 19.68 -4.14
N TRP A 119 1.74 18.60 -3.62
CA TRP A 119 2.48 17.38 -3.33
C TRP A 119 2.93 16.68 -4.61
N VAL A 120 4.08 16.04 -4.56
CA VAL A 120 4.59 15.22 -5.65
C VAL A 120 5.54 14.17 -5.08
N SER A 121 5.45 12.95 -5.59
CA SER A 121 6.36 11.85 -5.27
C SER A 121 6.94 11.26 -6.56
N THR A 122 7.77 10.24 -6.39
CA THR A 122 8.23 9.38 -7.47
C THR A 122 8.21 7.92 -7.01
N TYR A 123 8.19 7.00 -7.96
CA TYR A 123 8.79 5.68 -7.81
C TYR A 123 10.15 5.70 -8.50
N SER A 124 11.22 5.32 -7.78
CA SER A 124 12.62 5.49 -8.19
C SER A 124 13.02 6.94 -8.53
N GLY A 125 14.27 7.14 -8.98
CA GLY A 125 14.80 8.44 -9.41
C GLY A 125 16.04 8.88 -8.64
N GLY A 126 16.54 8.05 -7.73
CA GLY A 126 17.76 8.24 -6.96
C GLY A 126 19.03 8.21 -7.82
N SER A 127 18.99 7.61 -9.01
CA SER A 127 20.09 7.75 -9.96
C SER A 127 20.29 9.19 -10.48
N THR A 128 19.27 10.05 -10.39
CA THR A 128 19.37 11.47 -10.75
C THR A 128 19.97 12.28 -9.61
N SER A 129 20.94 13.15 -9.92
CA SER A 129 21.65 13.92 -8.89
C SER A 129 20.74 14.94 -8.19
N ASN A 130 21.04 15.26 -6.93
CA ASN A 130 20.35 16.33 -6.20
C ASN A 130 20.41 17.68 -6.95
N SER A 131 21.52 17.99 -7.64
CA SER A 131 21.63 19.20 -8.45
C SER A 131 20.71 19.21 -9.67
N ASP A 132 20.50 18.06 -10.31
CA ASP A 132 19.61 17.97 -11.48
C ASP A 132 18.15 18.06 -11.04
N TRP A 133 17.74 17.36 -9.97
CA TRP A 133 16.43 17.55 -9.36
C TRP A 133 16.17 19.01 -8.98
N ASN A 134 17.18 19.72 -8.48
CA ASN A 134 17.04 21.13 -8.14
C ASN A 134 16.93 22.03 -9.38
N THR A 135 17.82 21.87 -10.36
CA THR A 135 17.94 22.78 -11.52
C THR A 135 16.92 22.50 -12.63
N LEU A 136 16.51 21.25 -12.80
CA LEU A 136 15.60 20.82 -13.88
C LEU A 136 14.14 20.70 -13.42
N PHE A 137 13.89 20.41 -12.13
CA PHE A 137 12.53 20.24 -11.62
C PHE A 137 12.10 21.36 -10.66
N LYS A 138 12.80 21.58 -9.53
CA LYS A 138 12.38 22.57 -8.52
C LYS A 138 12.48 24.02 -9.00
N GLN A 139 13.64 24.45 -9.50
CA GLN A 139 13.86 25.84 -9.88
C GLN A 139 12.93 26.33 -11.00
N PRO A 140 12.69 25.55 -12.08
CA PRO A 140 11.75 25.95 -13.13
C PRO A 140 10.33 26.15 -12.60
N LEU A 141 9.83 25.24 -11.76
CA LEU A 141 8.52 25.40 -11.11
C LEU A 141 8.47 26.65 -10.22
N GLN A 142 9.52 26.89 -9.41
CA GLN A 142 9.60 28.07 -8.55
C GLN A 142 9.61 29.38 -9.34
N ALA A 143 10.25 29.40 -10.51
CA ALA A 143 10.23 30.54 -11.43
C ALA A 143 8.82 30.81 -12.00
N GLN A 144 7.97 29.78 -12.07
CA GLN A 144 6.55 29.89 -12.42
C GLN A 144 5.64 30.19 -11.21
N GLY A 145 6.21 30.36 -10.01
CA GLY A 145 5.45 30.60 -8.78
C GLY A 145 4.89 29.34 -8.12
N VAL A 146 5.31 28.15 -8.57
CA VAL A 146 4.90 26.86 -8.00
C VAL A 146 6.05 26.28 -7.18
N ASN A 147 5.82 26.05 -5.88
CA ASN A 147 6.83 25.42 -5.03
C ASN A 147 6.35 24.03 -4.58
N PRO A 148 6.71 22.94 -5.27
CA PRO A 148 6.17 21.62 -4.95
C PRO A 148 6.68 21.11 -3.60
N PHE A 149 5.90 20.29 -2.90
CA PHE A 149 6.29 19.53 -1.71
C PHE A 149 6.70 18.13 -2.16
N PHE A 150 8.01 17.86 -2.20
CA PHE A 150 8.58 16.73 -2.92
C PHE A 150 8.99 15.58 -1.98
N ILE A 151 8.31 14.43 -2.07
CA ILE A 151 8.54 13.25 -1.23
C ILE A 151 8.79 12.04 -2.14
N PRO A 152 9.99 11.90 -2.73
CA PRO A 152 10.28 10.81 -3.64
C PRO A 152 10.58 9.50 -2.91
N ASP A 153 10.43 8.40 -3.63
CA ASP A 153 11.11 7.15 -3.37
C ASP A 153 12.41 7.08 -4.19
N PHE A 154 13.56 7.23 -3.54
CA PHE A 154 14.88 7.07 -4.15
C PHE A 154 15.65 5.91 -3.50
N ASP A 155 14.98 4.82 -3.20
CA ASP A 155 15.63 3.61 -2.70
C ASP A 155 16.54 2.93 -3.75
N ASP A 156 16.42 3.31 -5.01
CA ASP A 156 17.33 2.98 -6.12
C ASP A 156 18.69 3.72 -6.03
N TRP A 157 18.85 4.70 -5.13
CA TRP A 157 20.13 5.34 -4.87
C TRP A 157 21.10 4.39 -4.15
N SER A 158 22.31 4.22 -4.68
CA SER A 158 23.30 3.28 -4.13
C SER A 158 23.74 3.52 -2.67
N GLY A 159 23.53 4.72 -2.12
CA GLY A 159 23.82 5.06 -0.72
C GLY A 159 22.64 4.84 0.24
N TYR A 160 21.49 4.45 -0.28
CA TYR A 160 20.25 4.36 0.48
C TYR A 160 20.34 3.28 1.60
N PRO A 161 19.78 3.51 2.80
CA PRO A 161 19.08 4.73 3.26
C PRO A 161 20.01 5.76 3.94
N THR A 162 21.30 5.45 4.10
CA THR A 162 22.19 6.20 4.99
C THR A 162 22.59 7.55 4.39
N GLY A 163 22.34 8.64 5.12
CA GLY A 163 22.70 9.99 4.66
C GLY A 163 21.79 10.51 3.54
N PHE A 164 20.62 9.90 3.33
CA PHE A 164 19.67 10.27 2.29
C PHE A 164 19.36 11.78 2.27
N PHE A 165 19.07 12.38 3.43
CA PHE A 165 18.70 13.79 3.51
C PHE A 165 19.89 14.76 3.39
N ASP A 166 21.12 14.26 3.55
CA ASP A 166 22.35 15.01 3.28
C ASP A 166 22.66 15.02 1.78
N GLU A 167 22.45 13.90 1.09
CA GLU A 167 22.60 13.81 -0.38
C GLU A 167 21.49 14.59 -1.09
N TYR A 168 20.23 14.27 -0.79
CA TYR A 168 19.06 14.86 -1.44
C TYR A 168 18.48 16.02 -0.61
N THR A 169 19.28 17.07 -0.45
CA THR A 169 18.83 18.30 0.23
C THR A 169 17.57 18.91 -0.40
N VAL A 170 17.36 18.71 -1.71
CA VAL A 170 16.25 19.24 -2.52
C VAL A 170 14.85 18.72 -2.13
N VAL A 171 14.77 17.55 -1.50
CA VAL A 171 13.48 16.90 -1.18
C VAL A 171 12.90 17.44 0.14
N ASP A 172 11.59 17.33 0.30
CA ASP A 172 10.85 17.70 1.51
C ASP A 172 10.52 16.50 2.41
N GLY A 173 10.74 15.28 1.92
CA GLY A 173 10.55 14.04 2.65
C GLY A 173 11.07 12.83 1.87
N ALA A 174 10.77 11.64 2.35
CA ALA A 174 11.06 10.39 1.64
C ALA A 174 9.87 9.42 1.72
N LEU A 175 9.66 8.67 0.64
CA LEU A 175 8.96 7.39 0.58
C LEU A 175 10.02 6.28 0.48
N SER A 176 9.66 5.02 0.73
CA SER A 176 10.58 3.89 0.61
C SER A 176 9.79 2.70 0.08
N TRP A 177 9.86 2.40 -1.20
CA TRP A 177 8.99 1.40 -1.80
C TRP A 177 9.39 -0.03 -1.42
N GLU A 178 10.68 -0.33 -1.57
CA GLU A 178 11.21 -1.69 -1.48
C GLU A 178 11.15 -2.30 -0.07
N VAL A 179 10.91 -1.48 0.96
CA VAL A 179 10.82 -1.91 2.36
C VAL A 179 9.41 -2.35 2.77
N ALA A 180 8.44 -2.34 1.85
CA ALA A 180 7.06 -2.75 2.12
C ALA A 180 6.89 -4.26 2.35
N TRP A 181 7.92 -5.06 2.05
CA TRP A 181 7.89 -6.52 2.09
C TRP A 181 9.15 -7.11 2.76
N PRO A 182 9.13 -8.40 3.12
CA PRO A 182 10.33 -9.10 3.53
C PRO A 182 11.40 -9.08 2.44
N GLY A 183 12.66 -8.96 2.85
CA GLY A 183 13.79 -8.95 1.93
C GLY A 183 13.88 -10.22 1.09
N ALA A 184 14.48 -10.10 -0.09
CA ALA A 184 14.78 -11.25 -0.94
C ALA A 184 15.62 -12.31 -0.20
N GLY A 185 15.35 -13.58 -0.45
CA GLY A 185 15.94 -14.67 0.33
C GLY A 185 15.28 -16.01 0.12
N SER A 186 15.90 -17.07 0.65
CA SER A 186 15.46 -18.46 0.52
C SER A 186 14.88 -19.04 1.81
N THR A 187 14.65 -18.20 2.82
CA THR A 187 14.11 -18.59 4.13
C THR A 187 12.98 -17.64 4.48
N VAL A 188 11.91 -18.17 5.08
CA VAL A 188 10.82 -17.36 5.62
C VAL A 188 11.39 -16.25 6.49
N SER A 189 11.03 -15.02 6.17
CA SER A 189 11.42 -13.84 6.92
C SER A 189 10.24 -12.89 7.05
N ASN A 190 10.22 -12.14 8.15
CA ASN A 190 9.26 -11.09 8.37
C ASN A 190 9.82 -9.77 7.82
N VAL A 191 8.91 -8.85 7.51
CA VAL A 191 9.28 -7.51 7.07
C VAL A 191 9.98 -6.75 8.20
N SER A 192 11.00 -5.98 7.85
CA SER A 192 11.76 -5.16 8.80
C SER A 192 11.32 -3.71 8.73
N ASP A 193 11.28 -3.05 9.88
CA ASP A 193 11.03 -1.62 10.03
C ASP A 193 12.31 -0.79 10.22
N SER A 194 13.49 -1.40 10.05
CA SER A 194 14.78 -0.78 10.39
C SER A 194 15.11 0.41 9.49
N VAL A 195 14.78 0.32 8.19
CA VAL A 195 14.94 1.42 7.24
C VAL A 195 13.95 2.54 7.55
N ASP A 196 12.68 2.20 7.81
CA ASP A 196 11.66 3.17 8.18
C ASP A 196 12.07 3.94 9.44
N SER A 197 12.52 3.24 10.48
CA SER A 197 13.00 3.85 11.73
C SER A 197 14.18 4.80 11.50
N THR A 198 15.11 4.43 10.61
CA THR A 198 16.25 5.27 10.24
C THR A 198 15.79 6.54 9.52
N LEU A 199 14.94 6.40 8.49
CA LEU A 199 14.50 7.54 7.70
C LEU A 199 13.53 8.45 8.45
N ILE A 200 12.66 7.94 9.32
CA ILE A 200 11.82 8.78 10.19
C ILE A 200 12.72 9.68 11.04
N LYS A 201 13.72 9.09 11.71
CA LYS A 201 14.66 9.84 12.55
C LYS A 201 15.42 10.89 11.75
N ASP A 202 15.99 10.52 10.61
CA ASP A 202 16.82 11.41 9.81
C ASP A 202 15.98 12.51 9.14
N ALA A 203 14.75 12.20 8.70
CA ALA A 203 13.80 13.17 8.15
C ALA A 203 13.47 14.23 9.21
N HIS A 204 13.09 13.80 10.41
CA HIS A 204 12.72 14.70 11.50
C HIS A 204 13.90 15.56 11.96
N ALA A 205 15.11 15.00 11.99
CA ALA A 205 16.33 15.76 12.26
C ALA A 205 16.59 16.86 11.21
N ALA A 206 16.24 16.61 9.95
CA ALA A 206 16.32 17.57 8.85
C ALA A 206 15.09 18.50 8.73
N GLY A 207 14.08 18.36 9.60
CA GLY A 207 12.83 19.12 9.52
C GLY A 207 11.87 18.71 8.39
N LYS A 208 12.11 17.53 7.81
CA LYS A 208 11.39 16.89 6.70
C LYS A 208 10.43 15.82 7.22
N VAL A 209 9.67 15.18 6.32
CA VAL A 209 8.65 14.17 6.66
C VAL A 209 8.98 12.79 6.08
N TYR A 210 8.36 11.75 6.63
CA TYR A 210 8.47 10.38 6.10
C TYR A 210 7.09 9.79 5.80
N MET A 211 6.98 9.17 4.62
CA MET A 211 5.80 8.40 4.20
C MET A 211 6.17 6.92 4.18
N MET A 212 5.59 6.17 5.12
CA MET A 212 5.90 4.76 5.31
C MET A 212 5.02 3.87 4.41
N PRO A 213 5.58 2.90 3.67
CA PRO A 213 4.79 2.03 2.82
C PRO A 213 4.04 0.95 3.64
N LEU A 214 2.88 0.54 3.13
CA LEU A 214 2.10 -0.61 3.59
C LEU A 214 1.70 -1.46 2.38
N SER A 215 2.01 -2.75 2.38
CA SER A 215 1.58 -3.67 1.32
C SER A 215 1.17 -5.03 1.87
N THR A 216 0.56 -5.85 1.02
CA THR A 216 -0.01 -7.17 1.37
C THR A 216 1.00 -8.29 1.14
N PHE A 217 1.38 -8.51 -0.11
CA PHE A 217 2.37 -9.45 -0.60
C PHE A 217 2.88 -8.90 -1.93
N GLN A 218 3.70 -9.63 -2.68
CA GLN A 218 3.92 -9.30 -4.09
C GLN A 218 4.10 -10.58 -4.88
N PHE A 219 3.45 -10.67 -6.03
CA PHE A 219 3.63 -11.77 -6.96
C PHE A 219 3.56 -11.27 -8.39
N LYS A 220 4.63 -11.52 -9.14
CA LYS A 220 4.73 -11.18 -10.55
C LYS A 220 5.17 -12.38 -11.36
N TRP A 221 4.54 -12.54 -12.51
CA TRP A 221 4.84 -13.61 -13.47
C TRP A 221 4.79 -13.05 -14.90
N LEU A 222 5.80 -12.25 -15.26
CA LEU A 222 5.88 -11.58 -16.56
C LEU A 222 7.30 -11.57 -17.11
N SER A 223 7.43 -12.02 -18.37
CA SER A 223 8.59 -11.75 -19.23
C SER A 223 9.96 -12.09 -18.63
N GLY A 224 10.04 -13.11 -17.76
CA GLY A 224 11.27 -13.57 -17.12
C GLY A 224 11.71 -12.76 -15.90
N SER A 225 10.89 -11.82 -15.45
CA SER A 225 11.03 -11.13 -14.17
C SER A 225 9.98 -11.66 -13.19
N ASP A 226 10.21 -12.89 -12.76
CA ASP A 226 9.26 -13.64 -11.93
C ASP A 226 9.71 -13.59 -10.48
N TRP A 227 8.85 -13.14 -9.57
CA TRP A 227 9.19 -13.08 -8.15
C TRP A 227 7.99 -13.22 -7.24
N TYR A 228 8.28 -13.61 -6.01
CA TYR A 228 7.34 -13.69 -4.92
C TYR A 228 7.92 -13.01 -3.69
N ARG A 229 7.19 -12.07 -3.08
CA ARG A 229 7.52 -11.53 -1.76
C ARG A 229 6.45 -11.98 -0.78
N ALA A 230 6.90 -12.57 0.32
CA ALA A 230 6.01 -13.24 1.27
C ALA A 230 4.98 -12.28 1.87
N GLY A 231 3.78 -12.82 2.12
CA GLY A 231 2.63 -12.03 2.55
C GLY A 231 1.63 -12.77 3.41
N GLU A 232 2.06 -13.90 3.99
CA GLU A 232 1.29 -14.66 4.96
C GLU A 232 0.84 -13.77 6.15
N THR A 233 1.73 -12.92 6.67
CA THR A 233 1.44 -11.98 7.77
C THR A 233 1.92 -10.54 7.51
N ASN A 234 2.45 -10.23 6.32
CA ASN A 234 3.08 -8.94 6.03
C ASN A 234 2.15 -7.74 6.26
N LEU A 235 0.90 -7.80 5.78
CA LEU A 235 -0.08 -6.72 5.96
C LEU A 235 -0.26 -6.31 7.44
N PRO A 236 -0.70 -7.22 8.35
CA PRO A 236 -0.87 -6.85 9.76
C PRO A 236 0.45 -6.55 10.48
N GLU A 237 1.57 -7.17 10.11
CA GLU A 237 2.89 -6.85 10.69
C GLU A 237 3.34 -5.42 10.34
N ARG A 238 3.17 -4.99 9.08
CA ARG A 238 3.43 -3.59 8.69
C ARG A 238 2.49 -2.62 9.41
N MET A 239 1.22 -2.98 9.60
CA MET A 239 0.30 -2.14 10.38
C MET A 239 0.80 -1.94 11.82
N GLU A 240 1.27 -3.01 12.48
CA GLU A 240 1.87 -2.92 13.82
C GLU A 240 3.10 -2.00 13.83
N GLN A 241 4.02 -2.20 12.88
CA GLN A 241 5.23 -1.37 12.75
C GLN A 241 4.89 0.11 12.52
N ILE A 242 3.91 0.41 11.67
CA ILE A 242 3.44 1.79 11.41
C ILE A 242 2.89 2.42 12.69
N LEU A 243 2.05 1.69 13.44
CA LEU A 243 1.54 2.21 14.72
C LEU A 243 2.67 2.38 15.74
N ALA A 244 3.66 1.50 15.79
CA ALA A 244 4.78 1.64 16.72
C ALA A 244 5.71 2.83 16.37
N LEU A 245 6.09 2.97 15.10
CA LEU A 245 7.05 3.98 14.63
C LEU A 245 6.44 5.37 14.46
N GLN A 246 5.13 5.45 14.27
CA GLN A 246 4.39 6.70 14.13
C GLN A 246 4.92 7.61 12.99
N PRO A 247 4.95 7.15 11.72
CA PRO A 247 5.33 7.98 10.59
C PRO A 247 4.33 9.14 10.37
N ASP A 248 4.76 10.15 9.62
CA ASP A 248 3.94 11.32 9.29
C ASP A 248 2.77 10.93 8.36
N PHE A 249 3.05 10.06 7.37
CA PHE A 249 2.11 9.59 6.36
C PHE A 249 2.27 8.10 6.09
N VAL A 250 1.25 7.49 5.50
CA VAL A 250 1.29 6.09 5.03
C VAL A 250 0.85 6.05 3.58
N GLU A 251 1.54 5.24 2.78
CA GLU A 251 1.09 4.91 1.43
C GLU A 251 0.84 3.41 1.33
N VAL A 252 -0.39 3.03 0.99
CA VAL A 252 -0.75 1.64 0.69
C VAL A 252 -0.41 1.34 -0.76
N ILE A 253 0.46 0.37 -0.95
CA ILE A 253 0.99 -0.07 -2.23
C ILE A 253 0.35 -1.45 -2.50
N THR A 254 -0.70 -1.55 -3.34
CA THR A 254 -1.32 -0.50 -4.18
C THR A 254 -2.85 -0.56 -4.19
N TRP A 255 -3.52 0.39 -4.85
CA TRP A 255 -4.95 0.32 -5.15
C TRP A 255 -5.26 -0.68 -6.26
N ASN A 256 -4.52 -0.68 -7.38
CA ASN A 256 -4.90 -1.39 -8.62
C ASN A 256 -3.76 -2.06 -9.40
N ASP A 257 -2.57 -2.27 -8.83
CA ASP A 257 -1.49 -2.98 -9.55
C ASP A 257 -1.72 -4.50 -9.62
N ALA A 258 -2.52 -4.89 -10.60
CA ALA A 258 -2.77 -6.29 -10.95
C ALA A 258 -1.52 -7.01 -11.46
N GLY A 259 -0.57 -6.29 -12.06
CA GLY A 259 0.65 -6.86 -12.60
C GLY A 259 1.57 -7.39 -11.50
N GLU A 260 1.49 -6.85 -10.29
CA GLU A 260 2.28 -7.31 -9.15
C GLU A 260 1.45 -7.92 -8.02
N SER A 261 0.15 -8.12 -8.30
CA SER A 261 -0.84 -8.81 -7.47
C SER A 261 -1.08 -8.23 -6.08
N HIS A 262 -0.55 -7.04 -5.74
CA HIS A 262 -0.59 -6.50 -4.37
C HIS A 262 -1.63 -5.40 -4.17
N TYR A 263 -2.56 -5.32 -5.11
CA TYR A 263 -3.65 -4.35 -5.11
C TYR A 263 -4.67 -4.65 -3.99
N VAL A 264 -5.37 -3.61 -3.52
CA VAL A 264 -6.42 -3.73 -2.49
C VAL A 264 -7.77 -3.17 -2.93
N GLY A 265 -7.82 -2.60 -4.14
CA GLY A 265 -9.01 -2.05 -4.80
C GLY A 265 -9.40 -2.85 -6.04
N ASP A 266 -10.01 -2.17 -7.00
CA ASP A 266 -10.32 -2.73 -8.31
C ASP A 266 -9.21 -2.40 -9.32
N PHE A 267 -9.11 -3.18 -10.38
CA PHE A 267 -8.33 -2.86 -11.57
C PHE A 267 -9.19 -3.08 -12.81
N TRP A 268 -8.89 -2.34 -13.88
CA TRP A 268 -9.68 -2.34 -15.11
C TRP A 268 -8.99 -3.15 -16.20
N GLN A 269 -9.76 -3.81 -17.07
CA GLN A 269 -9.19 -4.72 -18.07
C GLN A 269 -8.32 -3.99 -19.10
N GLU A 270 -8.68 -2.75 -19.39
CA GLU A 270 -7.98 -1.81 -20.25
C GLU A 270 -6.57 -1.49 -19.73
N GLN A 271 -6.36 -1.54 -18.41
CA GLN A 271 -5.07 -1.27 -17.77
C GLN A 271 -4.07 -2.41 -17.99
N ILE A 272 -4.57 -3.64 -18.10
CA ILE A 272 -3.76 -4.85 -18.33
C ILE A 272 -3.89 -5.40 -19.76
N ALA A 273 -4.53 -4.64 -20.66
CA ALA A 273 -4.83 -5.12 -21.99
C ALA A 273 -3.54 -5.30 -22.82
N GLY A 274 -3.43 -6.45 -23.49
CA GLY A 274 -2.27 -6.76 -24.33
C GLY A 274 -1.02 -7.21 -23.55
N THR A 275 -1.12 -7.37 -22.23
CA THR A 275 -0.06 -7.96 -21.38
C THR A 275 -0.38 -9.42 -21.03
N GLY A 276 0.53 -10.09 -20.31
CA GLY A 276 0.29 -11.42 -19.73
C GLY A 276 -0.32 -11.38 -18.33
N GLU A 277 -0.63 -10.20 -17.80
CA GLU A 277 -1.05 -10.01 -16.40
C GLU A 277 -2.39 -10.71 -16.11
N GLY A 278 -3.29 -10.66 -17.10
CA GLY A 278 -4.59 -11.32 -17.02
C GLY A 278 -4.52 -12.83 -16.79
N ASP A 279 -3.41 -13.49 -17.11
CA ASP A 279 -3.24 -14.93 -16.91
C ASP A 279 -3.20 -15.33 -15.43
N TYR A 280 -2.81 -14.40 -14.54
CA TYR A 280 -2.74 -14.64 -13.10
C TYR A 280 -3.54 -13.66 -12.23
N ALA A 281 -3.93 -12.51 -12.76
CA ALA A 281 -4.78 -11.54 -12.06
C ALA A 281 -6.29 -11.78 -12.27
N ASN A 282 -6.72 -12.25 -13.45
CA ASN A 282 -8.15 -12.36 -13.72
C ASN A 282 -8.85 -13.37 -12.82
N GLY A 283 -10.00 -12.95 -12.29
CA GLY A 283 -10.82 -13.72 -11.37
C GLY A 283 -10.34 -13.68 -9.92
N TYR A 284 -9.33 -12.89 -9.57
CA TYR A 284 -8.95 -12.59 -8.19
C TYR A 284 -9.56 -11.26 -7.75
N ASP A 285 -10.07 -11.24 -6.53
CA ASP A 285 -10.59 -10.07 -5.85
C ASP A 285 -9.84 -9.91 -4.53
N HIS A 286 -9.18 -8.77 -4.35
CA HIS A 286 -8.38 -8.46 -3.16
C HIS A 286 -9.05 -7.46 -2.22
N THR A 287 -10.24 -6.99 -2.56
CA THR A 287 -11.01 -6.02 -1.74
C THR A 287 -11.34 -6.54 -0.35
N GLY A 288 -11.28 -7.86 -0.14
CA GLY A 288 -11.40 -8.47 1.17
C GLY A 288 -10.46 -7.86 2.21
N TRP A 289 -9.23 -7.46 1.84
CA TRP A 289 -8.27 -6.81 2.75
C TRP A 289 -8.72 -5.43 3.24
N GLN A 290 -9.61 -4.75 2.52
CA GLN A 290 -10.14 -3.44 2.94
C GLN A 290 -10.85 -3.53 4.31
N GLN A 291 -11.37 -4.70 4.69
CA GLN A 291 -11.98 -4.91 6.01
C GLN A 291 -10.99 -4.74 7.18
N VAL A 292 -9.69 -4.93 6.94
CA VAL A 292 -8.62 -4.73 7.92
C VAL A 292 -7.96 -3.37 7.74
N ILE A 293 -7.78 -2.93 6.49
CA ILE A 293 -7.16 -1.63 6.17
C ILE A 293 -8.01 -0.47 6.71
N LYS A 294 -9.33 -0.51 6.54
CA LYS A 294 -10.22 0.57 7.01
C LYS A 294 -10.12 0.88 8.51
N PRO A 295 -10.26 -0.10 9.43
CA PRO A 295 -10.09 0.17 10.85
C PRO A 295 -8.64 0.55 11.20
N PHE A 296 -7.63 0.04 10.48
CA PHE A 296 -6.24 0.47 10.64
C PHE A 296 -6.06 1.97 10.30
N ILE A 297 -6.56 2.43 9.14
CA ILE A 297 -6.49 3.84 8.74
C ILE A 297 -7.13 4.72 9.83
N THR A 298 -8.29 4.30 10.33
CA THR A 298 -8.99 5.01 11.42
C THR A 298 -8.13 5.08 12.68
N ALA A 299 -7.46 3.98 13.06
CA ALA A 299 -6.59 3.92 14.24
C ALA A 299 -5.35 4.81 14.06
N PHE A 300 -4.66 4.72 12.92
CA PHE A 300 -3.49 5.53 12.59
C PHE A 300 -3.79 7.03 12.67
N LYS A 301 -4.90 7.47 12.04
CA LYS A 301 -5.34 8.88 12.06
C LYS A 301 -5.74 9.36 13.45
N ASN A 302 -6.14 8.44 14.34
CA ASN A 302 -6.42 8.71 15.75
C ASN A 302 -5.20 8.56 16.67
N ASN A 303 -3.98 8.46 16.12
CA ASN A 303 -2.73 8.29 16.86
C ASN A 303 -2.72 7.04 17.74
N ALA A 304 -3.35 5.95 17.28
CA ALA A 304 -3.08 4.65 17.85
C ALA A 304 -1.58 4.34 17.75
N SER A 305 -1.05 3.70 18.79
CA SER A 305 0.35 3.24 18.86
C SER A 305 0.46 1.72 18.98
N ASP A 306 -0.69 1.03 19.03
CA ASP A 306 -0.76 -0.41 19.28
C ASP A 306 -1.97 -1.05 18.57
N VAL A 307 -1.81 -2.29 18.13
CA VAL A 307 -2.82 -3.06 17.39
C VAL A 307 -4.11 -3.33 18.19
N SER A 308 -4.06 -3.30 19.52
CA SER A 308 -5.24 -3.38 20.38
C SER A 308 -6.19 -2.20 20.21
N GLN A 309 -5.70 -1.06 19.69
CA GLN A 309 -6.48 0.15 19.44
C GLN A 309 -7.11 0.18 18.04
N ILE A 310 -6.79 -0.78 17.17
CA ILE A 310 -7.48 -0.97 15.90
C ILE A 310 -8.86 -1.56 16.21
N LYS A 311 -9.92 -0.77 16.07
CA LYS A 311 -11.29 -1.19 16.41
C LYS A 311 -12.17 -1.24 15.16
N PRO A 312 -13.13 -2.18 15.08
CA PRO A 312 -14.13 -2.13 14.03
C PRO A 312 -15.01 -0.88 14.22
N SER A 313 -15.61 -0.37 13.15
CA SER A 313 -16.51 0.78 13.24
C SER A 313 -17.83 0.49 13.97
N GLY A 314 -18.15 -0.79 14.21
CA GLY A 314 -19.37 -1.25 14.88
C GLY A 314 -19.08 -2.36 15.90
N SER A 315 -20.13 -3.10 16.28
CA SER A 315 -20.03 -4.19 17.28
C SER A 315 -19.75 -5.57 16.68
N SER A 316 -19.56 -5.67 15.36
CA SER A 316 -19.30 -6.92 14.68
C SER A 316 -17.81 -7.05 14.34
N PRO A 317 -17.25 -8.28 14.40
CA PRO A 317 -15.94 -8.56 13.82
C PRO A 317 -15.88 -8.18 12.34
N VAL A 318 -14.74 -7.62 11.91
CA VAL A 318 -14.38 -7.41 10.51
C VAL A 318 -13.01 -8.02 10.25
N GLY A 319 -12.73 -8.43 9.03
CA GLY A 319 -11.45 -9.07 8.75
C GLY A 319 -11.43 -9.81 7.44
N SER A 320 -10.35 -10.54 7.22
CA SER A 320 -10.09 -11.23 5.97
C SER A 320 -9.37 -12.54 6.21
N LEU A 321 -9.64 -13.48 5.31
CA LEU A 321 -8.94 -14.74 5.11
C LEU A 321 -8.20 -14.65 3.79
N TRP A 322 -6.98 -15.18 3.70
CA TRP A 322 -6.31 -15.39 2.42
C TRP A 322 -5.41 -16.61 2.40
N TYR A 323 -5.20 -17.15 1.20
CA TYR A 323 -4.36 -18.31 0.95
C TYR A 323 -3.96 -18.39 -0.53
N ARG A 324 -2.89 -19.12 -0.85
CA ARG A 324 -2.54 -19.45 -2.23
C ARG A 324 -3.43 -20.58 -2.75
N PRO A 325 -3.98 -20.48 -3.97
CA PRO A 325 -4.69 -21.58 -4.62
C PRO A 325 -3.74 -22.63 -5.23
N LEU A 326 -2.43 -22.55 -4.97
CA LEU A 326 -1.43 -23.49 -5.44
C LEU A 326 -0.45 -23.82 -4.31
N LEU A 327 -0.25 -25.12 -4.03
CA LEU A 327 0.70 -25.56 -3.00
C LEU A 327 2.14 -25.26 -3.42
N THR A 328 3.02 -25.00 -2.45
CA THR A 328 4.47 -24.80 -2.69
C THR A 328 5.15 -26.00 -3.36
N SER A 329 4.60 -27.20 -3.17
CA SER A 329 5.08 -28.43 -3.80
C SER A 329 4.60 -28.63 -5.24
N ALA A 330 3.81 -27.71 -5.79
CA ALA A 330 3.34 -27.82 -7.17
C ALA A 330 4.52 -27.74 -8.14
N SER A 331 4.53 -28.64 -9.13
CA SER A 331 5.50 -28.58 -10.22
C SER A 331 5.01 -27.54 -11.23
N CYS A 332 5.33 -26.29 -10.98
CA CYS A 332 5.17 -25.19 -11.92
C CYS A 332 6.53 -24.47 -11.94
N SER A 333 6.89 -23.81 -13.05
CA SER A 333 8.22 -23.25 -13.34
C SER A 333 9.11 -22.83 -12.14
N ASN A 334 10.38 -23.26 -12.16
CA ASN A 334 11.39 -22.93 -11.15
C ASN A 334 11.97 -21.50 -11.25
N SER A 335 11.36 -20.60 -12.05
CA SER A 335 11.92 -19.25 -12.31
C SER A 335 11.51 -18.20 -11.30
N ILE A 336 10.47 -18.43 -10.48
CA ILE A 336 10.04 -17.46 -9.47
C ILE A 336 11.17 -17.25 -8.46
N GLN A 337 11.66 -16.03 -8.32
CA GLN A 337 12.62 -15.68 -7.28
C GLN A 337 11.93 -15.63 -5.91
N ASN A 338 12.65 -16.03 -4.85
CA ASN A 338 12.22 -15.97 -3.45
C ASN A 338 10.99 -16.85 -3.09
N TYR A 339 10.53 -17.72 -3.98
CA TYR A 339 9.39 -18.61 -3.74
C TYR A 339 9.55 -19.50 -2.49
N GLN A 340 10.78 -19.81 -2.07
CA GLN A 340 11.07 -20.61 -0.87
C GLN A 340 10.60 -19.93 0.43
N GLN A 341 10.28 -18.63 0.40
CA GLN A 341 9.67 -17.94 1.54
C GLN A 341 8.17 -18.21 1.67
N GLY A 342 7.51 -18.72 0.63
CA GLY A 342 6.08 -19.04 0.68
C GLY A 342 5.79 -20.24 1.57
N GLN A 343 4.69 -20.17 2.33
CA GLN A 343 4.28 -21.22 3.26
C GLN A 343 2.87 -21.74 2.95
N ASP A 344 2.68 -23.05 2.93
CA ASP A 344 1.36 -23.66 2.74
C ASP A 344 0.49 -23.47 3.99
N ALA A 345 -0.10 -22.28 4.08
CA ALA A 345 -0.87 -21.81 5.21
C ALA A 345 -2.21 -21.19 4.81
N VAL A 346 -3.14 -21.21 5.76
CA VAL A 346 -4.35 -20.39 5.74
C VAL A 346 -4.09 -19.19 6.65
N ASN A 347 -4.16 -17.98 6.10
CA ASN A 347 -3.81 -16.75 6.80
C ASN A 347 -5.08 -15.96 7.13
N PHE A 348 -5.06 -15.25 8.26
CA PHE A 348 -6.15 -14.33 8.59
C PHE A 348 -5.65 -13.09 9.31
N ALA A 349 -6.44 -12.03 9.20
CA ALA A 349 -6.40 -10.86 10.07
C ALA A 349 -7.85 -10.46 10.40
N VAL A 350 -8.17 -10.34 11.68
CA VAL A 350 -9.51 -10.07 12.20
C VAL A 350 -9.44 -9.01 13.29
N VAL A 351 -10.27 -7.99 13.16
CA VAL A 351 -10.42 -6.92 14.13
C VAL A 351 -11.65 -7.19 14.98
N LEU A 352 -11.42 -7.48 16.27
CA LEU A 352 -12.47 -7.83 17.23
C LEU A 352 -12.87 -6.61 18.09
N PRO A 353 -14.18 -6.42 18.35
CA PRO A 353 -14.66 -5.29 19.14
C PRO A 353 -14.32 -5.42 20.64
N SER A 354 -14.21 -6.64 21.15
CA SER A 354 -13.91 -6.97 22.55
C SER A 354 -13.21 -8.32 22.67
N ASP A 355 -12.86 -8.72 23.90
CA ASP A 355 -12.43 -10.08 24.19
C ASP A 355 -13.62 -11.08 24.15
N GLY A 356 -13.32 -12.36 24.35
CA GLY A 356 -14.33 -13.42 24.50
C GLY A 356 -14.78 -14.05 23.17
N TYR A 357 -14.05 -13.79 22.10
CA TYR A 357 -14.20 -14.49 20.82
C TYR A 357 -13.20 -15.64 20.71
N SER A 358 -13.50 -16.59 19.83
CA SER A 358 -12.52 -17.56 19.32
C SER A 358 -12.52 -17.57 17.80
N ILE A 359 -11.37 -17.89 17.22
CA ILE A 359 -11.13 -17.90 15.78
C ILE A 359 -10.74 -19.33 15.40
N GLU A 360 -11.61 -20.00 14.66
CA GLU A 360 -11.35 -21.32 14.10
C GLU A 360 -10.92 -21.20 12.65
N VAL A 361 -9.87 -21.94 12.27
CA VAL A 361 -9.27 -21.91 10.94
C VAL A 361 -9.32 -23.30 10.33
N TYR A 362 -9.79 -23.37 9.09
CA TYR A 362 -10.05 -24.60 8.37
C TYR A 362 -9.29 -24.64 7.05
N SER A 363 -8.77 -25.81 6.70
CA SER A 363 -8.27 -26.11 5.36
C SER A 363 -8.84 -27.44 4.91
N ASN A 364 -9.36 -27.49 3.68
CA ASN A 364 -10.09 -28.65 3.17
C ASN A 364 -11.21 -29.13 4.13
N SER A 365 -11.95 -28.18 4.71
CA SER A 365 -12.99 -28.41 5.74
C SER A 365 -12.51 -29.07 7.04
N LYS A 366 -11.19 -29.24 7.22
CA LYS A 366 -10.59 -29.76 8.46
C LYS A 366 -10.13 -28.59 9.34
N LEU A 367 -10.49 -28.63 10.62
CA LEU A 367 -9.98 -27.67 11.61
C LEU A 367 -8.46 -27.85 11.73
N ILE A 368 -7.70 -26.78 11.45
CA ILE A 368 -6.24 -26.74 11.54
C ILE A 368 -5.74 -25.78 12.62
N GLY A 369 -6.60 -24.87 13.12
CA GLY A 369 -6.26 -23.97 14.22
C GLY A 369 -7.50 -23.50 14.98
N ASN A 370 -7.34 -23.24 16.27
CA ASN A 370 -8.34 -22.62 17.13
C ASN A 370 -7.63 -21.67 18.10
N PHE A 371 -7.96 -20.38 18.02
CA PHE A 371 -7.27 -19.32 18.75
C PHE A 371 -8.27 -18.54 19.62
N SER A 372 -7.86 -18.19 20.84
CA SER A 372 -8.61 -17.20 21.62
C SER A 372 -8.34 -15.80 21.06
N GLY A 373 -9.41 -15.06 20.76
CA GLY A 373 -9.32 -13.71 20.24
C GLY A 373 -9.32 -12.66 21.36
N VAL A 374 -8.54 -11.61 21.17
CA VAL A 374 -8.50 -10.42 22.04
C VAL A 374 -9.06 -9.20 21.32
N ALA A 375 -9.50 -8.18 22.06
CA ALA A 375 -9.98 -6.94 21.48
C ALA A 375 -8.88 -6.26 20.64
N GLY A 376 -9.20 -5.85 19.41
CA GLY A 376 -8.22 -5.28 18.48
C GLY A 376 -7.92 -6.16 17.28
N LEU A 377 -6.82 -5.90 16.59
CA LEU A 377 -6.35 -6.72 15.48
C LEU A 377 -5.71 -8.03 15.99
N ASN A 378 -6.16 -9.15 15.44
CA ASN A 378 -5.66 -10.51 15.66
C ASN A 378 -5.28 -11.08 14.30
N TYR A 379 -4.11 -11.70 14.17
CA TYR A 379 -3.70 -12.32 12.92
C TYR A 379 -2.82 -13.53 13.16
N GLN A 380 -2.82 -14.47 12.21
CA GLN A 380 -1.93 -15.63 12.19
C GLN A 380 -1.73 -16.12 10.76
N SER A 381 -0.57 -16.71 10.51
CA SER A 381 -0.39 -17.69 9.43
C SER A 381 -0.53 -19.08 10.04
N VAL A 382 -1.50 -19.87 9.58
CA VAL A 382 -1.79 -21.20 10.14
C VAL A 382 -1.34 -22.28 9.15
N PRO A 383 -0.19 -22.96 9.40
CA PRO A 383 0.29 -24.01 8.53
C PRO A 383 -0.69 -25.19 8.43
N GLY A 384 -0.62 -25.90 7.31
CA GLY A 384 -1.45 -27.05 7.04
C GLY A 384 -2.50 -26.80 5.96
N LEU A 385 -2.22 -25.90 5.02
CA LEU A 385 -3.00 -25.75 3.79
C LEU A 385 -2.99 -27.07 3.01
N GLN A 386 -4.18 -27.52 2.58
CA GLN A 386 -4.37 -28.76 1.85
C GLN A 386 -5.06 -28.49 0.52
N ALA A 387 -4.73 -29.32 -0.48
CA ALA A 387 -5.43 -29.33 -1.75
C ALA A 387 -6.92 -29.68 -1.57
N GLY A 388 -7.79 -29.07 -2.38
CA GLY A 388 -9.24 -29.11 -2.26
C GLY A 388 -9.84 -27.76 -1.91
N GLY A 389 -11.14 -27.73 -1.62
CA GLY A 389 -11.89 -26.51 -1.23
C GLY A 389 -12.28 -26.49 0.26
N GLY A 390 -12.86 -25.40 0.74
CA GLY A 390 -13.27 -25.29 2.16
C GLY A 390 -12.18 -24.77 3.09
N GLN A 391 -11.37 -23.84 2.56
CA GLN A 391 -10.49 -22.95 3.28
C GLN A 391 -11.37 -21.87 3.88
N SER A 392 -11.41 -21.78 5.20
CA SER A 392 -12.33 -20.85 5.86
C SER A 392 -11.84 -20.46 7.25
N ILE A 393 -12.33 -19.32 7.72
CA ILE A 393 -12.31 -18.96 9.14
C ILE A 393 -13.74 -18.82 9.67
N SER A 394 -13.92 -19.15 10.95
CA SER A 394 -15.15 -18.90 11.70
C SER A 394 -14.81 -18.14 12.97
N ILE A 395 -15.53 -17.05 13.21
CA ILE A 395 -15.42 -16.23 14.41
C ILE A 395 -16.59 -16.59 15.31
N LEU A 396 -16.29 -17.06 16.52
CA LEU A 396 -17.29 -17.52 17.46
C LEU A 396 -17.35 -16.59 18.67
N GLN A 397 -18.55 -16.39 19.21
CA GLN A 397 -18.80 -15.74 20.48
C GLN A 397 -19.80 -16.57 21.29
N GLY A 398 -19.41 -16.97 22.51
CA GLY A 398 -20.25 -17.85 23.34
C GLY A 398 -20.58 -19.20 22.67
N GLY A 399 -19.69 -19.70 21.79
CA GLY A 399 -19.88 -20.95 21.05
C GLY A 399 -20.72 -20.85 19.78
N ASN A 400 -21.27 -19.68 19.45
CA ASN A 400 -22.02 -19.46 18.20
C ASN A 400 -21.14 -18.75 17.18
N VAL A 401 -21.20 -19.17 15.91
CA VAL A 401 -20.55 -18.46 14.81
C VAL A 401 -21.27 -17.13 14.58
N VAL A 402 -20.53 -16.03 14.64
CA VAL A 402 -21.05 -14.65 14.45
C VAL A 402 -20.55 -14.02 13.15
N ALA A 403 -19.43 -14.50 12.62
CA ALA A 403 -18.90 -14.10 11.32
C ALA A 403 -18.07 -15.24 10.72
N SER A 404 -17.96 -15.28 9.40
CA SER A 404 -17.12 -16.26 8.70
C SER A 404 -16.60 -15.71 7.37
N ALA A 405 -15.49 -16.26 6.89
CA ALA A 405 -15.03 -16.09 5.52
C ALA A 405 -14.70 -17.48 4.96
N LYS A 406 -15.13 -17.74 3.73
CA LYS A 406 -14.88 -19.01 3.04
C LYS A 406 -14.36 -18.72 1.64
N GLY A 407 -13.19 -19.26 1.35
CA GLY A 407 -12.55 -19.21 0.05
C GLY A 407 -13.42 -19.77 -1.07
N THR A 408 -13.33 -19.17 -2.25
CA THR A 408 -14.07 -19.60 -3.45
C THR A 408 -13.22 -20.39 -4.43
N LYS A 409 -11.89 -20.32 -4.30
CA LYS A 409 -10.92 -21.04 -5.12
C LYS A 409 -10.40 -22.29 -4.42
N ASP A 410 -10.42 -23.42 -5.10
CA ASP A 410 -9.77 -24.64 -4.61
C ASP A 410 -8.25 -24.47 -4.60
N VAL A 411 -7.60 -25.08 -3.61
CA VAL A 411 -6.15 -25.23 -3.58
C VAL A 411 -5.77 -26.43 -4.45
N LEU A 412 -4.88 -26.20 -5.41
CA LEU A 412 -4.40 -27.23 -6.32
C LEU A 412 -3.06 -27.79 -5.84
N SER A 413 -2.92 -29.11 -5.94
CA SER A 413 -1.64 -29.78 -5.67
C SER A 413 -0.62 -29.60 -6.80
N GLN A 414 -1.09 -29.27 -8.01
CA GLN A 414 -0.29 -29.05 -9.22
C GLN A 414 -0.98 -27.97 -10.06
N SER A 415 -0.22 -27.22 -10.85
CA SER A 415 -0.80 -26.18 -11.70
C SER A 415 -1.69 -26.81 -12.78
N SER A 416 -2.84 -26.18 -13.05
CA SER A 416 -3.72 -26.56 -14.17
C SER A 416 -3.08 -26.26 -15.54
N ASN A 417 -2.11 -25.34 -15.55
CA ASN A 417 -1.28 -25.04 -16.70
C ASN A 417 0.19 -25.10 -16.29
N SER A 418 0.94 -26.09 -16.81
CA SER A 418 2.36 -26.27 -16.49
C SER A 418 3.25 -25.06 -16.85
N THR A 419 2.74 -24.12 -17.66
CA THR A 419 3.48 -22.90 -18.05
C THR A 419 3.28 -21.72 -17.09
N ILE A 420 2.40 -21.82 -16.08
CA ILE A 420 2.11 -20.73 -15.13
C ILE A 420 2.17 -21.26 -13.69
N CYS A 421 2.94 -20.57 -12.84
CA CYS A 421 2.88 -20.70 -11.39
C CYS A 421 2.05 -19.56 -10.80
N ASN A 422 0.72 -19.67 -10.76
CA ASN A 422 -0.07 -18.59 -10.18
C ASN A 422 -0.01 -18.65 -8.65
N TRP A 423 0.84 -17.80 -8.06
CA TRP A 423 1.01 -17.63 -6.61
C TRP A 423 0.25 -16.40 -6.07
N ASN A 424 -0.67 -15.85 -6.86
CA ASN A 424 -1.63 -14.84 -6.41
C ASN A 424 -2.50 -15.41 -5.26
N TYR A 425 -3.06 -14.55 -4.44
CA TYR A 425 -3.85 -14.92 -3.27
C TYR A 425 -5.34 -14.84 -3.55
N GLU A 426 -6.06 -15.89 -3.16
CA GLU A 426 -7.49 -15.76 -2.89
C GLU A 426 -7.63 -14.96 -1.59
N VAL A 427 -8.45 -13.90 -1.62
CA VAL A 427 -8.72 -13.06 -0.45
C VAL A 427 -10.24 -12.98 -0.26
N VAL A 428 -10.72 -13.25 0.95
CA VAL A 428 -12.14 -13.21 1.26
C VAL A 428 -12.37 -12.45 2.56
N GLY A 429 -13.17 -11.39 2.49
CA GLY A 429 -13.60 -10.63 3.66
C GLY A 429 -14.62 -11.40 4.51
N LEU A 430 -14.67 -11.12 5.81
CA LEU A 430 -15.69 -11.67 6.70
C LEU A 430 -17.10 -11.22 6.26
N SER A 431 -18.04 -12.14 6.35
CA SER A 431 -19.48 -11.87 6.31
C SER A 431 -20.10 -12.23 7.66
N SER A 432 -21.03 -11.39 8.14
CA SER A 432 -21.80 -11.69 9.34
C SER A 432 -22.70 -12.90 9.09
N SER A 433 -22.81 -13.77 10.10
CA SER A 433 -23.64 -14.99 10.05
C SER A 433 -25.11 -14.71 10.34
#